data_AF-A0A645B1M1-F1
#
_entry.id   AF-A0A645B1M1-F1
#
_cell.length_a   1.000
_cell.length_b   1.000
_cell.length_c   1.000
_cell.angle_alpha   90.00
_cell.angle_beta   90.00
_cell.angle_gamma   90.00
#
_symmetry.space_group_name_H-M   'P 1'
#
loop_
_entity.id
_entity.type
_entity.pdbx_description
1 polymer ?
#
loop_
_entity_poly.entity_id
_entity_poly.type
_entity_poly.pdbx_seq_one_letter_code
_entity_poly.pdbx_strand_id
1 'polypeptide(L)'
;MCVTFNFIKNKDLEGQLSQVLSDIQPYSGKATINPVFLDSQANNISEMVSNVLPILLMAALILLSGYLLIYNIFYISVVKDINHYGLLKTIGTSPKQLKKLIIKQANKISLIAIPIGLALGYMLGKIFIPMVGSMMDGLKITSFKTFSPLIFVFATVFSYVTVRISCNKPAKIASNVSPVDAVRYNDRTTNFKRKLKKGKSGSKLYKMAFTNIFRNKRKAYLVLISMSLSCIIFLAVATILTSSNPERAADGILIGDVEIEHGLAQYAKYEEKKVFL
;
A
#
# COMPACT_ATOMS: atom_id res chain seq x y z
N MET A 1 -7.29 44.89 5.85
CA MET A 1 -6.21 44.73 4.86
C MET A 1 -5.27 43.69 5.43
N CYS A 2 -5.03 42.60 4.70
CA CYS A 2 -4.15 41.53 5.12
C CYS A 2 -2.76 41.78 4.52
N VAL A 3 -1.71 41.64 5.33
CA VAL A 3 -0.32 41.71 4.87
C VAL A 3 0.30 40.34 5.09
N THR A 4 0.84 39.77 4.02
CA THR A 4 1.54 38.48 4.04
C THR A 4 3.04 38.71 3.98
N PHE A 5 3.80 37.95 4.77
CA PHE A 5 5.26 37.99 4.78
C PHE A 5 5.79 36.62 4.34
N ASN A 6 6.82 36.62 3.49
CA ASN A 6 7.59 35.43 3.13
C ASN A 6 9.01 35.62 3.64
N PHE A 7 9.48 34.72 4.49
CA PHE A 7 10.82 34.80 5.07
C PHE A 7 11.83 34.07 4.20
N ILE A 8 13.01 34.67 4.00
CA ILE A 8 14.09 34.09 3.17
C ILE A 8 14.71 32.86 3.88
N LYS A 9 14.55 32.74 5.21
CA LYS A 9 15.17 31.70 6.04
C LYS A 9 14.12 31.10 6.98
N ASN A 10 13.58 29.94 6.62
CA ASN A 10 12.50 29.22 7.32
C ASN A 10 12.90 28.56 8.66
N LYS A 11 13.97 29.02 9.31
CA LYS A 11 14.38 28.53 10.64
C LYS A 11 13.86 29.52 11.68
N ASP A 12 12.98 29.02 12.55
CA ASP A 12 12.43 29.71 13.72
C ASP A 12 11.49 30.89 13.39
N LEU A 13 10.37 30.57 12.72
CA LEU A 13 9.34 31.53 12.31
C LEU A 13 8.58 32.13 13.51
N GLU A 14 8.45 31.41 14.63
CA GLU A 14 7.86 31.94 15.87
C GLU A 14 8.71 33.08 16.44
N GLY A 15 10.04 32.89 16.50
CA GLY A 15 10.98 33.91 16.95
C GLY A 15 10.94 35.16 16.06
N GLN A 16 10.98 34.98 14.74
CA GLN A 16 10.93 36.09 13.78
C GLN A 16 9.59 36.83 13.83
N LEU A 17 8.46 36.13 13.98
CA LEU A 17 7.16 36.78 14.15
C LEU A 17 7.10 37.58 15.45
N SER A 18 7.62 37.03 16.56
CA SER A 18 7.63 37.72 17.85
C SER A 18 8.43 39.03 17.81
N GLN A 19 9.54 39.05 17.07
CA GLN A 19 10.37 40.25 16.87
C GLN A 19 9.65 41.30 16.01
N VAL A 20 8.98 40.87 14.94
CA VAL A 20 8.17 41.78 14.11
C VAL A 20 6.99 42.35 14.91
N LEU A 21 6.35 41.55 15.76
CA LEU A 21 5.26 42.02 16.62
C LEU A 21 5.73 42.97 17.73
N SER A 22 6.96 42.79 18.27
CA SER A 22 7.51 43.73 19.24
C SER A 22 7.85 45.09 18.62
N ASP A 23 8.34 45.10 17.38
CA ASP A 23 8.74 46.32 16.68
C ASP A 23 7.52 47.15 16.20
N ILE A 24 6.33 46.54 16.12
CA ILE A 24 5.10 47.16 15.61
C ILE A 24 4.14 47.58 16.75
N GLN A 25 4.53 47.46 18.03
CA GLN A 25 3.66 47.87 19.14
C GLN A 25 3.24 49.35 19.04
N PRO A 26 1.95 49.69 19.28
CA PRO A 26 0.86 48.82 19.75
C PRO A 26 0.05 48.17 18.60
N TYR A 27 0.07 46.84 18.54
CA TYR A 27 -0.73 46.04 17.61
C TYR A 27 -1.81 45.25 18.35
N SER A 28 -3.05 45.28 17.85
CA SER A 28 -4.24 44.67 18.46
C SER A 28 -4.98 43.71 17.50
N GLY A 29 -4.28 43.14 16.51
CA GLY A 29 -4.86 42.17 15.57
C GLY A 29 -4.46 40.72 15.87
N LYS A 30 -4.98 39.77 15.07
CA LYS A 30 -4.60 38.36 15.13
C LYS A 30 -3.49 38.11 14.10
N ALA A 31 -2.35 37.61 14.58
CA ALA A 31 -1.28 37.08 13.73
C ALA A 31 -1.38 35.56 13.72
N THR A 32 -1.41 34.97 12.53
CA THR A 32 -1.49 33.51 12.35
C THR A 32 -0.28 33.05 11.56
N ILE A 33 0.46 32.08 12.10
CA ILE A 33 1.60 31.43 11.43
C ILE A 33 1.05 30.24 10.63
N ASN A 34 1.64 29.94 9.47
CA ASN A 34 1.29 28.73 8.75
C ASN A 34 1.59 27.48 9.59
N PRO A 35 0.56 26.64 9.90
CA PRO A 35 0.73 25.47 10.75
C PRO A 35 1.66 24.42 10.15
N VAL A 36 1.97 24.47 8.85
CA VAL A 36 2.97 23.60 8.21
C VAL A 36 4.37 23.80 8.81
N PHE A 37 4.67 24.99 9.34
CA PHE A 37 5.96 25.29 9.97
C PHE A 37 5.92 25.25 11.50
N LEU A 38 4.73 25.16 12.10
CA LEU A 38 4.57 24.93 13.52
C LEU A 38 4.64 23.42 13.77
N ASP A 39 5.86 22.89 13.89
CA ASP A 39 6.11 21.51 14.32
C ASP A 39 5.85 21.35 15.84
N SER A 40 4.73 21.89 16.32
CA SER A 40 4.32 21.79 17.72
C SER A 40 3.58 20.47 17.93
N GLN A 41 4.39 19.50 18.34
CA GLN A 41 4.06 18.29 19.07
C GLN A 41 2.95 18.51 20.12
N ALA A 42 1.68 18.47 19.70
CA ALA A 42 0.53 18.49 20.59
C ALA A 42 0.09 17.04 20.83
N ASN A 43 0.57 16.46 21.94
CA ASN A 43 0.26 15.09 22.35
C ASN A 43 -1.25 14.88 22.65
N ASN A 44 -2.07 14.76 21.61
CA ASN A 44 -3.47 14.38 21.68
C ASN A 44 -3.64 12.98 21.07
N ILE A 45 -4.40 12.09 21.72
CA ILE A 45 -4.67 10.73 21.24
C ILE A 45 -5.27 10.75 19.82
N SER A 46 -6.00 11.81 19.46
CA SER A 46 -6.54 12.04 18.12
C SER A 46 -5.47 12.23 17.04
N GLU A 47 -4.36 12.89 17.35
CA GLU A 47 -3.24 13.07 16.40
C GLU A 47 -2.44 11.78 16.24
N MET A 48 -2.24 11.00 17.31
CA MET A 48 -1.57 9.71 17.21
C MET A 48 -2.38 8.74 16.34
N VAL A 49 -3.72 8.75 16.46
CA VAL A 49 -4.60 7.98 15.56
C VAL A 49 -4.50 8.50 14.13
N SER A 50 -4.51 9.82 13.91
CA SER A 50 -4.40 10.42 12.57
C SER A 50 -3.10 10.02 11.85
N ASN A 51 -1.98 9.94 12.57
CA ASN A 51 -0.68 9.64 11.99
C ASN A 51 -0.40 8.13 11.84
N VAL A 52 -0.86 7.29 12.77
CA VAL A 52 -0.60 5.83 12.75
C VAL A 52 -1.58 5.05 11.87
N LEU A 53 -2.85 5.47 11.84
CA LEU A 53 -3.91 4.80 11.08
C LEU A 53 -3.60 4.63 9.58
N PRO A 54 -3.11 5.65 8.82
CA PRO A 54 -2.81 5.49 7.41
C PRO A 54 -1.67 4.48 7.16
N ILE A 55 -0.66 4.47 8.03
CA ILE A 55 0.48 3.52 7.94
C ILE A 55 -0.02 2.08 8.16
N LEU A 56 -0.87 1.87 9.17
CA LEU A 56 -1.44 0.55 9.47
C LEU A 56 -2.35 0.06 8.34
N LEU A 57 -3.20 0.94 7.80
CA LEU A 57 -4.06 0.63 6.64
C LEU A 57 -3.22 0.24 5.42
N MET A 58 -2.15 0.99 5.14
CA MET A 58 -1.27 0.69 4.01
C MET A 58 -0.56 -0.65 4.20
N ALA A 59 -0.03 -0.93 5.39
CA ALA A 59 0.55 -2.22 5.71
C ALA A 59 -0.46 -3.36 5.53
N ALA A 60 -1.70 -3.19 6.00
CA ALA A 60 -2.77 -4.18 5.84
C ALA A 60 -3.12 -4.43 4.37
N LEU A 61 -3.17 -3.38 3.53
CA LEU A 61 -3.40 -3.52 2.09
C LEU A 61 -2.27 -4.28 1.38
N ILE A 62 -1.02 -4.01 1.73
CA ILE A 62 0.14 -4.72 1.19
C ILE A 62 0.10 -6.20 1.57
N LEU A 63 -0.19 -6.52 2.83
CA LEU A 63 -0.33 -7.89 3.31
C LEU A 63 -1.48 -8.62 2.61
N LEU A 64 -2.63 -7.97 2.46
CA LEU A 64 -3.79 -8.52 1.74
C LEU A 64 -3.46 -8.81 0.28
N SER A 65 -2.71 -7.91 -0.37
CA SER A 65 -2.24 -8.06 -1.75
C SER A 65 -1.31 -9.23 -1.91
N GLY A 66 -0.32 -9.37 -1.03
CA GLY A 66 0.58 -10.53 -1.00
C GLY A 66 -0.19 -11.84 -0.83
N TYR A 67 -1.14 -11.90 0.10
CA TYR A 67 -1.99 -13.08 0.30
C TYR A 67 -2.79 -13.44 -0.97
N LEU A 68 -3.42 -12.46 -1.62
CA LEU A 68 -4.18 -12.64 -2.85
C LEU A 68 -3.32 -13.10 -4.02
N LEU A 69 -2.11 -12.55 -4.14
CA LEU A 69 -1.12 -12.93 -5.16
C LEU A 69 -0.73 -14.41 -5.00
N ILE A 70 -0.34 -14.82 -3.79
CA ILE A 70 0.00 -16.21 -3.49
C ILE A 70 -1.19 -17.13 -3.81
N TYR A 71 -2.39 -16.75 -3.35
CA TYR A 71 -3.61 -17.52 -3.64
C TYR A 71 -3.86 -17.67 -5.14
N ASN A 72 -3.70 -16.61 -5.92
CA ASN A 72 -3.89 -16.61 -7.37
C ASN A 72 -2.90 -17.54 -8.07
N ILE A 73 -1.61 -17.46 -7.70
CA ILE A 73 -0.55 -18.30 -8.26
C ILE A 73 -0.86 -19.78 -8.00
N PHE A 74 -1.16 -20.15 -6.75
CA PHE A 74 -1.49 -21.54 -6.42
C PHE A 74 -2.79 -22.00 -7.08
N TYR A 75 -3.79 -21.13 -7.19
CA TYR A 75 -5.02 -21.45 -7.90
C TYR A 75 -4.74 -21.77 -9.38
N ILE A 76 -3.97 -20.94 -10.07
CA ILE A 76 -3.62 -21.16 -11.48
C ILE A 76 -2.79 -22.44 -11.63
N SER A 77 -1.78 -22.66 -10.78
CA SER A 77 -0.95 -23.87 -10.81
C SER A 77 -1.80 -25.13 -10.63
N VAL A 78 -2.67 -25.16 -9.61
CA VAL A 78 -3.56 -26.32 -9.38
C VAL A 78 -4.52 -26.56 -10.54
N VAL A 79 -5.07 -25.49 -11.12
CA VAL A 79 -5.98 -25.57 -12.27
C VAL A 79 -5.26 -26.11 -13.51
N LYS A 80 -4.00 -25.71 -13.72
CA LYS A 80 -3.17 -26.21 -14.82
C LYS A 80 -2.87 -27.70 -14.69
N ASP A 81 -2.64 -28.17 -13.47
CA ASP A 81 -2.26 -29.56 -13.19
C ASP A 81 -3.43 -30.50 -12.90
N ILE A 82 -4.67 -30.03 -13.10
CA ILE A 82 -5.88 -30.77 -12.72
C ILE A 82 -6.01 -32.13 -13.45
N ASN A 83 -5.57 -32.22 -14.71
CA ASN A 83 -5.52 -33.47 -15.48
C ASN A 83 -4.57 -34.48 -14.83
N HIS A 84 -3.37 -34.05 -14.43
CA HIS A 84 -2.38 -34.90 -13.75
C HIS A 84 -2.90 -35.38 -12.40
N TYR A 85 -3.53 -34.50 -11.63
CA TYR A 85 -4.17 -34.90 -10.36
C TYR A 85 -5.36 -35.84 -10.56
N GLY A 86 -6.06 -35.73 -11.69
CA GLY A 86 -7.10 -36.67 -12.13
C GLY A 86 -6.55 -38.07 -12.38
N LEU A 87 -5.44 -38.18 -13.11
CA LEU A 87 -4.74 -39.45 -13.36
C LEU A 87 -4.20 -40.09 -12.07
N LEU A 88 -3.69 -39.29 -11.13
CA LEU A 88 -3.27 -39.83 -9.83
C LEU A 88 -4.45 -40.45 -9.05
N LYS A 89 -5.65 -39.89 -9.18
CA LYS A 89 -6.86 -40.43 -8.56
C LYS A 89 -7.36 -41.71 -9.26
N THR A 90 -7.18 -41.86 -10.57
CA THR A 90 -7.53 -43.12 -11.26
C THR A 90 -6.67 -44.29 -10.80
N ILE A 91 -5.41 -44.01 -10.42
CA ILE A 91 -4.48 -45.01 -9.83
C ILE A 91 -4.83 -45.30 -8.35
N GLY A 92 -5.82 -44.62 -7.76
CA GLY A 92 -6.30 -44.89 -6.40
C GLY A 92 -5.86 -43.88 -5.33
N THR A 93 -5.29 -42.73 -5.72
CA THR A 93 -4.91 -41.69 -4.74
C THR A 93 -6.13 -41.10 -4.03
N SER A 94 -6.13 -41.15 -2.70
CA SER A 94 -7.18 -40.53 -1.88
C SER A 94 -7.16 -38.99 -2.00
N PRO A 95 -8.32 -38.30 -1.93
CA PRO A 95 -8.37 -36.84 -1.91
C PRO A 95 -7.56 -36.22 -0.75
N LYS A 96 -7.46 -36.92 0.39
CA LYS A 96 -6.64 -36.49 1.53
C LYS A 96 -5.15 -36.57 1.21
N GLN A 97 -4.71 -37.62 0.51
CA GLN A 97 -3.32 -37.79 0.08
C GLN A 97 -2.93 -36.72 -0.95
N LEU A 98 -3.80 -36.44 -1.91
CA LEU A 98 -3.58 -35.38 -2.90
C LEU A 98 -3.46 -34.00 -2.25
N LYS A 99 -4.35 -33.66 -1.30
CA LYS A 99 -4.26 -32.40 -0.54
C LYS A 99 -2.93 -32.30 0.21
N LYS A 100 -2.49 -33.39 0.85
CA LYS A 100 -1.21 -33.44 1.59
C LYS A 100 -0.01 -33.29 0.65
N LEU A 101 -0.09 -33.82 -0.57
CA LEU A 101 0.94 -33.68 -1.60
C LEU A 101 1.11 -32.21 -2.02
N ILE A 102 0.02 -31.53 -2.39
CA ILE A 102 0.05 -30.11 -2.81
C ILE A 102 0.60 -29.24 -1.68
N ILE A 103 0.16 -29.50 -0.45
CA ILE A 103 0.63 -28.78 0.73
C ILE A 103 2.13 -29.05 1.00
N LYS A 104 2.63 -30.28 0.80
CA LYS A 104 4.06 -30.59 0.92
C LYS A 104 4.88 -29.86 -0.14
N GLN A 105 4.37 -29.73 -1.36
CA GLN A 105 5.02 -28.97 -2.42
C GLN A 105 5.12 -27.49 -2.06
N ALA A 106 4.01 -26.90 -1.59
CA ALA A 106 4.00 -25.53 -1.10
C ALA A 106 4.98 -25.32 0.07
N ASN A 107 5.04 -26.27 1.02
CA ASN A 107 6.00 -26.22 2.12
C ASN A 107 7.46 -26.22 1.63
N LYS A 108 7.82 -27.07 0.66
CA LYS A 108 9.18 -27.10 0.08
C LYS A 108 9.55 -25.76 -0.57
N ILE A 109 8.62 -25.17 -1.32
CA ILE A 109 8.82 -23.86 -1.95
C ILE A 109 8.98 -22.77 -0.88
N SER A 110 8.12 -22.77 0.15
CA SER A 110 8.16 -21.78 1.23
C SER A 110 9.46 -21.83 2.04
N LEU A 111 10.03 -23.02 2.24
CA LEU A 111 11.27 -23.19 2.99
C LEU A 111 12.46 -22.49 2.33
N ILE A 112 12.45 -22.41 1.00
CA ILE A 112 13.50 -21.74 0.21
C ILE A 112 13.14 -20.26 0.02
N ALA A 113 11.87 -19.95 -0.24
CA ALA A 113 11.43 -18.59 -0.56
C ALA A 113 11.45 -17.65 0.66
N ILE A 114 11.10 -18.12 1.87
CA ILE A 114 11.06 -17.27 3.07
C ILE A 114 12.45 -16.74 3.45
N PRO A 115 13.52 -17.56 3.53
CA PRO A 115 14.88 -17.06 3.78
C PRO A 115 15.34 -16.05 2.74
N ILE A 116 15.08 -16.32 1.45
CA ILE A 116 15.45 -15.41 0.36
C ILE A 116 14.69 -14.08 0.49
N GLY A 117 13.38 -14.13 0.76
CA GLY A 117 12.56 -12.94 0.96
C GLY A 117 13.00 -12.11 2.17
N LEU A 118 13.37 -12.76 3.29
CA LEU A 118 13.89 -12.07 4.47
C LEU A 118 15.25 -11.43 4.22
N ALA A 119 16.15 -12.13 3.52
CA ALA A 119 17.46 -11.60 3.17
C ALA A 119 17.35 -10.37 2.25
N LEU A 120 16.50 -10.45 1.22
CA LEU A 120 16.24 -9.33 0.32
C LEU A 120 15.54 -8.18 1.04
N GLY A 121 14.53 -8.46 1.86
CA GLY A 121 13.84 -7.42 2.65
C GLY A 121 14.77 -6.68 3.59
N TYR A 122 15.71 -7.40 4.23
CA TYR A 122 16.73 -6.80 5.07
C TYR A 122 17.72 -5.94 4.28
N MET A 123 18.24 -6.44 3.14
CA MET A 123 19.13 -5.65 2.28
C MET A 123 18.47 -4.39 1.74
N LEU A 124 17.22 -4.49 1.27
CA LEU A 124 16.48 -3.33 0.78
C LEU A 124 16.21 -2.35 1.92
N GLY A 125 15.81 -2.82 3.11
CA GLY A 125 15.64 -1.96 4.28
C GLY A 125 16.92 -1.19 4.63
N LYS A 126 18.07 -1.85 4.61
CA LYS A 126 19.38 -1.21 4.83
C LYS A 126 19.71 -0.10 3.82
N ILE A 127 19.21 -0.18 2.58
CA ILE A 127 19.46 0.80 1.53
C ILE A 127 18.42 1.93 1.58
N PHE A 128 17.14 1.60 1.73
CA PHE A 128 16.05 2.57 1.65
C PHE A 128 15.90 3.43 2.91
N ILE A 129 16.13 2.86 4.11
CA ILE A 129 16.01 3.62 5.37
C ILE A 129 16.93 4.86 5.38
N PRO A 130 18.26 4.75 5.11
CA PRO A 130 19.12 5.92 5.09
C PRO A 130 18.80 6.86 3.92
N MET A 131 18.37 6.34 2.77
CA MET A 131 17.96 7.15 1.62
C MET A 131 16.77 8.05 1.99
N VAL A 132 15.71 7.50 2.58
CA VAL A 132 14.55 8.28 3.04
C VAL A 132 14.94 9.24 4.18
N GLY A 133 15.77 8.78 5.12
CA GLY A 133 16.26 9.62 6.22
C GLY A 133 17.07 10.83 5.75
N SER A 134 17.80 10.72 4.64
CA SER A 134 18.52 11.86 4.04
C SER A 134 17.63 12.85 3.30
N MET A 135 16.43 12.44 2.87
CA MET A 135 15.46 13.30 2.19
C MET A 135 14.56 14.07 3.17
N MET A 136 14.47 13.60 4.42
CA MET A 136 13.70 14.25 5.49
C MET A 136 14.66 15.01 6.42
N ASP A 137 14.87 16.29 6.13
CA ASP A 137 15.75 17.16 6.91
C ASP A 137 15.25 17.22 8.38
N GLY A 138 16.07 16.79 9.34
CA GLY A 138 15.72 16.76 10.78
C GLY A 138 15.57 15.37 11.41
N LEU A 139 15.32 14.32 10.62
CA LEU A 139 15.30 12.94 11.13
C LEU A 139 16.70 12.32 11.03
N LYS A 140 17.60 12.68 11.97
CA LYS A 140 18.87 11.95 12.20
C LYS A 140 18.58 10.56 12.77
N ILE A 141 17.99 9.69 11.95
CA ILE A 141 17.73 8.29 12.26
C ILE A 141 19.03 7.52 12.10
N THR A 142 20.00 7.74 13.00
CA THR A 142 21.32 7.12 12.94
C THR A 142 21.41 5.82 13.72
N SER A 143 20.34 5.37 14.38
CA SER A 143 20.41 4.20 15.28
C SER A 143 19.11 3.43 15.38
N PHE A 144 18.61 2.88 14.26
CA PHE A 144 17.79 1.68 14.37
C PHE A 144 18.71 0.48 14.60
N LYS A 145 18.54 -0.21 15.73
CA LYS A 145 19.10 -1.56 15.96
C LYS A 145 18.41 -2.51 14.97
N THR A 146 18.89 -2.55 13.73
CA THR A 146 18.22 -3.16 12.56
C THR A 146 18.06 -4.68 12.71
N PHE A 147 18.79 -5.30 13.63
CA PHE A 147 18.79 -6.74 13.83
C PHE A 147 18.14 -7.10 15.16
N SER A 148 16.82 -7.28 15.15
CA SER A 148 16.08 -7.94 16.22
C SER A 148 15.70 -9.34 15.77
N PRO A 149 16.29 -10.41 16.35
CA PRO A 149 15.94 -11.80 16.00
C PRO A 149 14.44 -12.08 16.14
N LEU A 150 13.77 -11.41 17.08
CA LEU A 150 12.34 -11.56 17.32
C LEU A 150 11.49 -11.19 16.08
N ILE A 151 11.87 -10.12 15.38
CA ILE A 151 11.16 -9.65 14.18
C ILE A 151 11.30 -10.65 13.03
N PHE A 152 12.49 -11.22 12.86
CA PHE A 152 12.73 -12.25 11.84
C PHE A 152 11.95 -13.53 12.13
N VAL A 153 11.90 -13.96 13.40
CA VAL A 153 11.10 -15.13 13.81
C VAL A 153 9.62 -14.86 13.54
N PHE A 154 9.10 -13.69 13.95
CA PHE A 154 7.71 -13.33 13.72
C PHE A 154 7.37 -13.26 12.23
N ALA A 155 8.22 -12.61 11.42
CA ALA A 155 8.04 -12.52 9.97
C ALA A 155 8.08 -13.89 9.29
N THR A 156 8.95 -14.80 9.75
CA THR A 156 9.04 -16.19 9.26
C THR A 156 7.74 -16.94 9.54
N VAL A 157 7.29 -16.92 10.79
CA VAL A 157 6.06 -17.62 11.22
C VAL A 157 4.85 -17.04 10.48
N PHE A 158 4.73 -15.72 10.43
CA PHE A 158 3.64 -15.02 9.75
C PHE A 158 3.60 -15.36 8.25
N SER A 159 4.75 -15.33 7.58
CA SER A 159 4.85 -15.68 6.15
C SER A 159 4.48 -17.13 5.89
N TYR A 160 4.97 -18.06 6.74
CA TYR A 160 4.64 -19.47 6.65
C TYR A 160 3.13 -19.73 6.83
N VAL A 161 2.52 -19.12 7.84
CA VAL A 161 1.07 -19.20 8.09
C VAL A 161 0.29 -18.63 6.91
N THR A 162 0.72 -17.50 6.35
CA THR A 162 0.08 -16.89 5.17
C THR A 162 0.07 -17.84 3.98
N VAL A 163 1.23 -18.42 3.62
CA VAL A 163 1.31 -19.42 2.54
C VAL A 163 0.40 -20.62 2.84
N ARG A 164 0.41 -21.12 4.08
CA ARG A 164 -0.41 -22.25 4.51
C ARG A 164 -1.90 -22.00 4.30
N ILE A 165 -2.38 -20.81 4.68
CA ILE A 165 -3.78 -20.41 4.52
C ILE A 165 -4.12 -20.23 3.04
N SER A 166 -3.27 -19.55 2.26
CA SER A 166 -3.45 -19.32 0.83
C SER A 166 -3.56 -20.62 0.04
N CYS A 167 -2.75 -21.63 0.35
CA CYS A 167 -2.74 -22.92 -0.37
C CYS A 167 -3.90 -23.85 0.01
N ASN A 168 -4.54 -23.66 1.17
CA ASN A 168 -5.51 -24.63 1.68
C ASN A 168 -6.79 -24.69 0.82
N LYS A 169 -7.26 -23.54 0.32
CA LYS A 169 -8.41 -23.45 -0.59
C LYS A 169 -8.13 -24.07 -1.98
N PRO A 170 -7.08 -23.71 -2.73
CA PRO A 170 -6.78 -24.35 -4.02
C PRO A 170 -6.49 -25.84 -3.87
N ALA A 171 -5.79 -26.27 -2.81
CA ALA A 171 -5.57 -27.69 -2.54
C ALA A 171 -6.89 -28.46 -2.30
N LYS A 172 -7.87 -27.84 -1.61
CA LYS A 172 -9.21 -28.41 -1.43
C LYS A 172 -9.99 -28.49 -2.75
N ILE A 173 -9.84 -27.51 -3.62
CA ILE A 173 -10.44 -27.53 -4.96
C ILE A 173 -9.90 -28.72 -5.75
N ALA A 174 -8.58 -28.89 -5.81
CA ALA A 174 -7.93 -30.03 -6.48
C ALA A 174 -8.40 -31.39 -5.91
N SER A 175 -8.48 -31.51 -4.59
CA SER A 175 -8.88 -32.75 -3.92
C SER A 175 -10.34 -33.12 -4.18
N ASN A 176 -11.18 -32.17 -4.56
CA ASN A 176 -12.61 -32.42 -4.77
C ASN A 176 -12.98 -32.66 -6.25
N VAL A 177 -12.07 -32.45 -7.20
CA VAL A 177 -12.35 -32.74 -8.63
C VAL A 177 -12.38 -34.25 -8.86
N SER A 178 -13.42 -34.77 -9.52
CA SER A 178 -13.52 -36.19 -9.84
C SER A 178 -12.58 -36.57 -11.01
N PRO A 179 -12.17 -37.85 -11.15
CA PRO A 179 -11.32 -38.27 -12.27
C PRO A 179 -11.95 -37.99 -13.65
N VAL A 180 -13.27 -38.19 -13.77
CA VAL A 180 -14.01 -37.92 -15.01
C VAL A 180 -14.09 -36.42 -15.31
N ASP A 181 -14.28 -35.58 -14.28
CA ASP A 181 -14.28 -34.13 -14.44
C ASP A 181 -12.90 -33.58 -14.73
N ALA A 182 -11.85 -34.21 -14.22
CA ALA A 182 -10.47 -33.82 -14.49
C ALA A 182 -10.15 -33.95 -15.98
N VAL A 183 -10.42 -35.11 -16.60
CA VAL A 183 -10.21 -35.32 -18.05
C VAL A 183 -11.04 -34.35 -18.89
N ARG A 184 -12.26 -34.01 -18.45
CA ARG A 184 -13.14 -33.02 -19.11
C ARG A 184 -12.75 -31.56 -18.85
N TYR A 185 -11.80 -31.30 -17.96
CA TYR A 185 -11.46 -29.93 -17.57
C TYR A 185 -10.82 -29.15 -18.73
N ASN A 186 -10.12 -29.84 -19.63
CA ASN A 186 -9.62 -29.25 -20.88
C ASN A 186 -10.74 -28.91 -21.86
N ASP A 187 -11.86 -29.65 -21.79
CA ASP A 187 -12.85 -29.71 -22.87
C ASP A 187 -14.08 -28.82 -22.67
N ARG A 188 -14.42 -28.46 -21.44
CA ARG A 188 -15.48 -27.47 -21.19
C ARG A 188 -15.33 -26.94 -19.78
N THR A 189 -15.23 -25.62 -19.65
CA THR A 189 -15.73 -24.93 -18.45
C THR A 189 -17.22 -25.24 -18.31
N THR A 190 -17.51 -26.35 -17.63
CA THR A 190 -18.69 -26.70 -16.84
C THR A 190 -20.06 -26.45 -17.48
N ASN A 191 -20.81 -27.53 -17.71
CA ASN A 191 -22.21 -27.78 -17.30
C ASN A 191 -23.07 -26.60 -16.78
N PHE A 192 -23.08 -25.45 -17.44
CA PHE A 192 -24.19 -24.52 -17.34
C PHE A 192 -25.17 -24.93 -18.44
N LYS A 193 -26.30 -25.51 -18.04
CA LYS A 193 -27.55 -25.44 -18.81
C LYS A 193 -27.93 -23.95 -18.97
N ARG A 194 -27.17 -23.18 -19.75
CA ARG A 194 -27.53 -21.81 -20.12
C ARG A 194 -28.22 -21.90 -21.46
N LYS A 195 -29.49 -21.50 -21.49
CA LYS A 195 -30.21 -21.18 -22.73
C LYS A 195 -29.28 -20.31 -23.57
N LEU A 196 -28.94 -20.77 -24.77
CA LEU A 196 -28.32 -19.96 -25.81
C LEU A 196 -29.17 -18.69 -25.93
N LYS A 197 -28.64 -17.54 -25.48
CA LYS A 197 -29.30 -16.26 -25.71
C LYS A 197 -29.21 -16.00 -27.21
N LYS A 198 -30.27 -16.34 -27.96
CA LYS A 198 -30.43 -15.98 -29.37
C LYS A 198 -30.54 -14.45 -29.44
N GLY A 199 -29.43 -13.78 -29.70
CA GLY A 199 -29.37 -12.35 -29.94
C GLY A 199 -28.54 -12.06 -31.19
N LYS A 200 -29.03 -11.19 -32.07
CA LYS A 200 -28.36 -10.81 -33.33
C LYS A 200 -27.03 -10.05 -33.12
N SER A 201 -26.70 -9.67 -31.89
CA SER A 201 -25.50 -8.92 -31.51
C SER A 201 -24.38 -9.85 -31.00
N GLY A 202 -24.15 -10.97 -31.70
CA GLY A 202 -23.08 -11.93 -31.41
C GLY A 202 -21.83 -11.74 -32.26
N SER A 203 -21.88 -10.95 -33.34
CA SER A 203 -20.85 -10.89 -34.39
C SER A 203 -19.63 -10.01 -34.08
N LYS A 204 -19.68 -9.16 -33.05
CA LYS A 204 -18.58 -8.23 -32.75
C LYS A 204 -17.49 -8.93 -31.94
N LEU A 205 -16.24 -8.96 -32.45
CA LEU A 205 -15.08 -9.62 -31.84
C LEU A 205 -14.88 -9.23 -30.36
N TYR A 206 -14.91 -7.94 -30.04
CA TYR A 206 -14.70 -7.47 -28.67
C TYR A 206 -15.73 -8.04 -27.68
N LYS A 207 -16.97 -8.26 -28.14
CA LYS A 207 -18.06 -8.78 -27.31
C LYS A 207 -17.93 -10.28 -27.07
N MET A 208 -17.44 -11.03 -28.06
CA MET A 208 -17.06 -12.43 -27.89
C MET A 208 -15.89 -12.57 -26.89
N ALA A 209 -14.87 -11.72 -27.03
CA ALA A 209 -13.70 -11.70 -26.15
C ALA A 209 -14.10 -11.40 -24.69
N PHE A 210 -14.91 -10.37 -24.45
CA PHE A 210 -15.42 -10.03 -23.12
C PHE A 210 -16.23 -11.19 -22.53
N THR A 211 -17.15 -11.76 -23.32
CA THR A 211 -17.97 -12.90 -22.86
C THR A 211 -17.11 -14.12 -22.52
N ASN A 212 -15.97 -14.31 -23.21
CA ASN A 212 -15.03 -15.38 -22.94
C ASN A 212 -14.26 -15.18 -21.62
N ILE A 213 -13.81 -13.96 -21.32
CA ILE A 213 -13.14 -13.63 -20.04
C ILE A 213 -14.10 -13.85 -18.86
N PHE A 214 -15.32 -13.33 -18.96
CA PHE A 214 -16.33 -13.46 -17.90
C PHE A 214 -17.05 -14.82 -17.88
N ARG A 215 -16.66 -15.76 -18.76
CA ARG A 215 -17.16 -17.13 -18.77
C ARG A 215 -16.82 -17.84 -17.46
N ASN A 216 -15.61 -17.62 -16.95
CA ASN A 216 -15.19 -18.11 -15.63
C ASN A 216 -15.16 -16.95 -14.63
N LYS A 217 -16.34 -16.58 -14.13
CA LYS A 217 -16.51 -15.47 -13.18
C LYS A 217 -15.53 -15.55 -12.01
N ARG A 218 -15.32 -16.74 -11.44
CA ARG A 218 -14.40 -16.92 -10.31
C ARG A 218 -12.96 -16.56 -10.66
N LYS A 219 -12.45 -17.07 -11.79
CA LYS A 219 -11.09 -16.74 -12.27
C LYS A 219 -10.97 -15.25 -12.62
N ALA A 220 -11.95 -14.70 -13.33
CA ALA A 220 -11.94 -13.30 -13.76
C ALA A 220 -11.93 -12.33 -12.56
N TYR A 221 -12.80 -12.55 -11.56
CA TYR A 221 -12.81 -11.72 -10.36
C TYR A 221 -11.48 -11.80 -9.59
N LEU A 222 -10.90 -13.00 -9.46
CA LEU A 222 -9.63 -13.16 -8.74
C LEU A 222 -8.48 -12.39 -9.40
N VAL A 223 -8.38 -12.43 -10.72
CA VAL A 223 -7.34 -11.69 -11.47
C VAL A 223 -7.59 -10.18 -11.40
N LEU A 224 -8.83 -9.75 -11.59
CA LEU A 224 -9.19 -8.33 -11.57
C LEU A 224 -8.93 -7.69 -10.21
N ILE A 225 -9.31 -8.36 -9.11
CA ILE A 225 -9.05 -7.88 -7.75
C ILE A 225 -7.54 -7.79 -7.47
N SER A 226 -6.73 -8.77 -7.92
CA SER A 226 -5.29 -8.70 -7.73
C SER A 226 -4.64 -7.54 -8.52
N MET A 227 -5.09 -7.28 -9.74
CA MET A 227 -4.58 -6.16 -10.55
C MET A 227 -4.99 -4.81 -9.97
N SER A 228 -6.25 -4.67 -9.53
CA SER A 228 -6.72 -3.43 -8.92
C SER A 228 -5.98 -3.12 -7.63
N LEU A 229 -5.72 -4.13 -6.80
CA LEU A 229 -5.03 -3.93 -5.52
C LEU A 229 -3.57 -3.51 -5.71
N SER A 230 -2.88 -4.05 -6.73
CA SER A 230 -1.55 -3.59 -7.12
C SER A 230 -1.56 -2.12 -7.57
N CYS A 231 -2.58 -1.73 -8.34
CA CYS A 231 -2.75 -0.34 -8.79
C CYS A 231 -3.01 0.61 -7.60
N ILE A 232 -3.86 0.21 -6.65
CA ILE A 232 -4.16 0.98 -5.44
C ILE A 232 -2.91 1.21 -4.61
N ILE A 233 -2.09 0.18 -4.39
CA ILE A 233 -0.83 0.31 -3.64
C ILE A 233 0.13 1.26 -4.35
N PHE A 234 0.28 1.12 -5.66
CA PHE A 234 1.13 2.01 -6.45
C PHE A 234 0.68 3.47 -6.35
N LEU A 235 -0.63 3.72 -6.53
CA LEU A 235 -1.21 5.06 -6.40
C LEU A 235 -1.03 5.61 -4.99
N ALA A 236 -1.27 4.81 -3.95
CA ALA A 236 -1.09 5.24 -2.56
C ALA A 236 0.36 5.64 -2.26
N VAL A 237 1.35 4.87 -2.72
CA VAL A 237 2.77 5.24 -2.58
C VAL A 237 3.08 6.52 -3.36
N ALA A 238 2.59 6.65 -4.60
CA ALA A 238 2.81 7.85 -5.40
C ALA A 238 2.18 9.11 -4.75
N THR A 239 0.99 8.96 -4.15
CA THR A 239 0.34 10.03 -3.39
C THR A 239 1.17 10.44 -2.18
N ILE A 240 1.68 9.48 -1.39
CA ILE A 240 2.54 9.77 -0.23
C ILE A 240 3.81 10.52 -0.66
N LEU A 241 4.46 10.08 -1.75
CA LEU A 241 5.66 10.74 -2.26
C LEU A 241 5.37 12.17 -2.74
N THR A 242 4.18 12.42 -3.30
CA THR A 242 3.79 13.74 -3.80
C THR A 242 3.33 14.67 -2.67
N SER A 243 2.66 14.14 -1.65
CA SER A 243 2.15 14.91 -0.50
C SER A 243 3.25 15.28 0.51
N SER A 244 4.36 14.55 0.51
CA SER A 244 5.50 14.82 1.42
C SER A 244 6.33 16.05 1.02
N ASN A 245 5.93 16.82 0.00
CA ASN A 245 6.55 18.10 -0.32
C ASN A 245 5.87 19.21 0.50
N PRO A 246 6.47 19.67 1.61
CA PRO A 246 5.85 20.64 2.52
C PRO A 246 5.52 21.97 1.83
N GLU A 247 6.31 22.38 0.84
CA GLU A 247 6.06 23.60 0.03
C GLU A 247 4.70 23.57 -0.68
N ARG A 248 4.31 22.42 -1.25
CA ARG A 248 3.01 22.28 -1.93
C ARG A 248 1.82 22.21 -0.97
N ALA A 249 2.05 21.78 0.27
CA ALA A 249 1.03 21.78 1.31
C ALA A 249 0.85 23.19 1.90
N ALA A 250 1.94 23.96 2.02
CA ALA A 250 1.94 25.33 2.54
C ALA A 250 1.19 26.29 1.62
N ASP A 251 1.44 26.23 0.29
CA ASP A 251 0.79 27.08 -0.72
C ASP A 251 -0.75 26.94 -0.76
N GLY A 252 -1.29 25.80 -0.32
CA GLY A 252 -2.72 25.51 -0.36
C GLY A 252 -3.51 26.03 0.85
N ILE A 253 -2.82 26.40 1.95
CA ILE A 253 -3.46 26.80 3.21
C ILE A 253 -3.31 28.32 3.44
N LEU A 254 -2.16 28.91 3.07
CA LEU A 254 -1.90 30.35 3.17
C LEU A 254 -1.07 30.82 1.96
N ILE A 255 -1.31 32.05 1.51
CA ILE A 255 -0.57 32.66 0.39
C ILE A 255 0.87 33.06 0.80
N GLY A 256 1.18 33.07 2.10
CA GLY A 256 2.53 33.33 2.63
C GLY A 256 2.79 32.67 3.99
N ASP A 257 4.02 32.80 4.49
CA ASP A 257 4.48 32.11 5.71
C ASP A 257 3.78 32.60 6.99
N VAL A 258 3.44 33.89 7.03
CA VAL A 258 2.72 34.55 8.11
C VAL A 258 1.63 35.45 7.53
N GLU A 259 0.43 35.35 8.09
CA GLU A 259 -0.70 36.22 7.79
C GLU A 259 -1.02 37.13 8.99
N ILE A 260 -0.95 38.45 8.79
CA ILE A 260 -1.30 39.44 9.81
C ILE A 260 -2.60 40.14 9.39
N GLU A 261 -3.68 39.86 10.12
CA GLU A 261 -4.94 40.61 9.95
C GLU A 261 -4.87 41.93 10.74
N HIS A 262 -5.04 43.07 10.06
CA HIS A 262 -5.13 44.37 10.74
C HIS A 262 -6.42 44.46 11.58
N GLY A 263 -6.30 44.30 12.90
CA GLY A 263 -7.13 45.01 13.87
C GLY A 263 -6.55 46.40 14.12
N LEU A 264 -7.39 47.39 14.50
CA LEU A 264 -7.04 48.82 14.68
C LEU A 264 -5.59 49.05 15.14
N ALA A 265 -4.68 49.26 14.19
CA ALA A 265 -3.27 49.54 14.43
C ALA A 265 -2.85 50.71 13.53
N GLN A 266 -2.32 51.76 14.15
CA GLN A 266 -1.83 52.95 13.46
C GLN A 266 -0.42 52.68 12.89
N TYR A 267 -0.26 53.01 11.61
CA TYR A 267 0.93 52.96 10.76
C TYR A 267 2.30 52.76 11.46
N ALA A 268 2.84 51.54 11.41
CA ALA A 268 4.28 51.30 11.55
C ALA A 268 4.88 51.06 10.15
N LYS A 269 5.86 51.89 9.75
CA LYS A 269 6.67 51.67 8.54
C LYS A 269 7.81 50.73 8.91
N TYR A 270 7.83 49.53 8.32
CA TYR A 270 8.94 48.59 8.44
C TYR A 270 9.82 48.69 7.19
N GLU A 271 11.09 49.06 7.34
CA GLU A 271 12.08 48.99 6.26
C GLU A 271 12.79 47.62 6.31
N GLU A 272 12.67 46.85 5.23
CA GLU A 272 13.41 45.60 5.03
C GLU A 272 14.94 45.85 5.09
N LYS A 273 15.59 45.45 6.19
CA LYS A 273 17.03 45.25 6.17
C LYS A 273 17.35 43.90 5.54
N LYS A 274 17.86 43.92 4.31
CA LYS A 274 18.57 42.79 3.68
C LYS A 274 19.75 42.37 4.56
N VAL A 275 19.56 41.36 5.39
CA VAL A 275 20.67 40.68 6.07
C VAL A 275 21.13 39.54 5.17
N PHE A 276 22.15 39.83 4.34
CA PHE A 276 22.97 38.80 3.72
C PHE A 276 23.87 38.20 4.82
N LEU A 277 23.72 36.89 5.10
CA LEU A 277 24.76 35.86 5.32
C LEU A 277 24.14 34.55 5.86
#